data_AF-A0A9D1MBX7-F1
#
_entry.id   AF-A0A9D1MBX7-F1
#
_cell.length_a   1.000
_cell.length_b   1.000
_cell.length_c   1.000
_cell.angle_alpha   90.00
_cell.angle_beta   90.00
_cell.angle_gamma   90.00
#
_symmetry.space_group_name_H-M   'P 1'
#
loop_
_entity.id
_entity.type
_entity.pdbx_description
1 polymer ?
#
loop_
_entity_poly.entity_id
_entity_poly.type
_entity_poly.pdbx_seq_one_letter_code
_entity_poly.pdbx_strand_id
1 'polypeptide(L)'
;MKKIVSMIMMLVMMVCMLPSVNAADIASGEGNDGESWRLDSSGTLYISGQGETFLWYVGAPWYEYEPQIKHIVFEEGVTIIDNGIFTLPKYENLTITFPASLEMIGFYGEEFGYPEPEECDLIDDEWGLKKDVSFIVIPGTYAEDYVKRKGYNYTYSGQHVAEPVQEQVQSEPVQKNTVTTSFGATASDWAAPEIELAYESGLIPEVMVDFDLTQKVNRGEFAAIALQLYDVLENTETPLPASCPFTDIAGDVNEIAIKKAAGLDITNGTSPTLFEPLSNITREQLATMLCRVMKKHKFEGWTLETDDDYYLNTNGAVKFADDAEISDWAKPSVYFMSLFGIVKGIDETHFAPKNTTTQQEASGYATATREQALIMSKRIYDKADML
;
A
#
# COMPACT_ATOMS: atom_id res chain seq x y z
N MET A 1 11.58 -27.91 -47.96
CA MET A 1 11.51 -26.78 -47.00
C MET A 1 10.09 -26.49 -46.51
N LYS A 2 9.07 -26.31 -47.38
CA LYS A 2 7.68 -26.05 -46.92
C LYS A 2 7.04 -27.13 -46.04
N LYS A 3 7.35 -28.43 -46.26
CA LYS A 3 6.81 -29.53 -45.43
C LYS A 3 7.49 -29.69 -44.06
N ILE A 4 8.74 -29.23 -43.90
CA ILE A 4 9.46 -29.31 -42.62
C ILE A 4 9.08 -28.13 -41.73
N VAL A 5 8.88 -26.93 -42.32
CA VAL A 5 8.38 -25.76 -41.59
C VAL A 5 6.93 -25.98 -41.12
N SER A 6 6.07 -26.60 -41.92
CA SER A 6 4.69 -26.91 -41.50
C SER A 6 4.62 -27.97 -40.40
N MET A 7 5.56 -28.89 -40.34
CA MET A 7 5.58 -29.96 -39.33
C MET A 7 6.19 -29.47 -38.01
N ILE A 8 7.14 -28.53 -38.06
CA ILE A 8 7.64 -27.82 -36.86
C ILE A 8 6.58 -26.83 -36.34
N MET A 9 5.81 -26.17 -37.22
CA MET A 9 4.73 -25.28 -36.80
C MET A 9 3.53 -26.03 -36.20
N MET A 10 3.26 -27.26 -36.67
CA MET A 10 2.29 -28.16 -36.02
C MET A 10 2.80 -28.75 -34.70
N LEU A 11 4.10 -29.05 -34.58
CA LEU A 11 4.68 -29.53 -33.32
C LEU A 11 4.73 -28.41 -32.25
N VAL A 12 4.95 -27.16 -32.66
CA VAL A 12 4.97 -25.99 -31.76
C VAL A 12 3.55 -25.57 -31.36
N MET A 13 2.54 -25.68 -32.24
CA MET A 13 1.13 -25.45 -31.85
C MET A 13 0.57 -26.56 -30.95
N MET A 14 1.12 -27.78 -30.98
CA MET A 14 0.66 -28.89 -30.16
C MET A 14 1.28 -28.91 -28.74
N VAL A 15 2.33 -28.11 -28.50
CA VAL A 15 2.92 -27.91 -27.16
C VAL A 15 2.25 -26.74 -26.40
N CYS A 16 1.48 -25.89 -27.08
CA CYS A 16 0.68 -24.81 -26.46
C CYS A 16 -0.73 -25.23 -26.02
N MET A 17 -1.08 -26.52 -26.12
CA MET A 17 -2.31 -27.07 -25.56
C MET A 17 -2.01 -28.21 -24.58
N LEU A 18 -1.05 -28.01 -23.68
CA LEU A 18 -1.26 -28.54 -22.35
C LEU A 18 -2.14 -27.52 -21.66
N PRO A 19 -3.42 -27.84 -21.35
CA PRO A 19 -4.11 -27.05 -20.36
C PRO A 19 -3.20 -27.04 -19.14
N SER A 20 -2.79 -25.87 -18.65
CA SER A 20 -2.70 -25.71 -17.22
C SER A 20 -4.10 -26.01 -16.73
N VAL A 21 -4.34 -27.28 -16.44
CA VAL A 21 -5.57 -27.73 -15.81
C VAL A 21 -5.52 -27.03 -14.47
N ASN A 22 -6.13 -25.85 -14.36
CA ASN A 22 -6.60 -25.40 -13.07
C ASN A 22 -7.48 -26.55 -12.61
N ALA A 23 -7.06 -27.21 -11.54
CA ALA A 23 -7.82 -28.26 -10.92
C ALA A 23 -9.24 -27.70 -10.74
N ALA A 24 -10.25 -28.42 -11.25
CA ALA A 24 -11.61 -27.94 -11.14
C ALA A 24 -11.96 -27.79 -9.66
N ASP A 25 -12.62 -26.68 -9.30
CA ASP A 25 -13.16 -26.49 -7.96
C ASP A 25 -14.15 -27.61 -7.65
N ILE A 26 -13.96 -28.28 -6.51
CA ILE A 26 -14.83 -29.34 -6.03
C ILE A 26 -15.80 -28.84 -4.96
N ALA A 27 -15.49 -27.70 -4.34
CA ALA A 27 -16.37 -26.98 -3.43
C ALA A 27 -16.01 -25.50 -3.40
N SER A 28 -16.99 -24.64 -3.09
CA SER A 28 -16.79 -23.21 -2.88
C SER A 28 -17.93 -22.66 -2.04
N GLY A 29 -17.70 -21.54 -1.37
CA GLY A 29 -18.72 -20.85 -0.61
C GLY A 29 -18.25 -19.51 -0.06
N GLU A 30 -19.11 -18.89 0.73
CA GLU A 30 -18.81 -17.66 1.46
C GLU A 30 -18.35 -18.03 2.89
N GLY A 31 -17.47 -17.19 3.44
CA GLY A 31 -17.05 -17.15 4.84
C GLY A 31 -18.16 -16.59 5.73
N ASN A 32 -17.95 -16.63 7.04
CA ASN A 32 -18.93 -16.12 8.00
C ASN A 32 -18.92 -14.58 8.09
N ASP A 33 -17.83 -13.93 7.66
CA ASP A 33 -17.58 -12.50 7.87
C ASP A 33 -17.19 -11.77 6.57
N GLY A 34 -17.62 -12.29 5.42
CA GLY A 34 -17.49 -11.65 4.10
C GLY A 34 -16.32 -12.14 3.25
N GLU A 35 -15.54 -13.09 3.74
CA GLU A 35 -14.54 -13.82 2.95
C GLU A 35 -15.23 -14.76 1.95
N SER A 36 -14.51 -15.23 0.95
CA SER A 36 -14.93 -16.27 0.03
C SER A 36 -13.87 -17.36 -0.04
N TRP A 37 -14.30 -18.61 -0.19
CA TRP A 37 -13.38 -19.73 -0.27
C TRP A 37 -13.73 -20.67 -1.41
N ARG A 38 -12.71 -21.37 -1.91
CA ARG A 38 -12.86 -22.47 -2.86
C ARG A 38 -11.84 -23.55 -2.59
N LEU A 39 -12.23 -24.79 -2.82
CA LEU A 39 -11.38 -25.97 -2.72
C LEU A 39 -11.29 -26.60 -4.10
N ASP A 40 -10.07 -26.76 -4.58
CA ASP A 40 -9.82 -27.43 -5.85
C ASP A 40 -9.67 -28.95 -5.70
N SER A 41 -9.78 -29.66 -6.82
CA SER A 41 -9.59 -31.12 -6.88
C SER A 41 -8.16 -31.59 -6.57
N SER A 42 -7.18 -30.69 -6.43
CA SER A 42 -5.82 -31.03 -6.01
C SER A 42 -5.69 -31.11 -4.48
N GLY A 43 -6.61 -30.47 -3.76
CA GLY A 43 -6.60 -30.30 -2.31
C GLY A 43 -6.09 -28.92 -1.88
N THR A 44 -6.15 -27.92 -2.75
CA THR A 44 -5.80 -26.53 -2.40
C THR A 44 -7.04 -25.76 -2.01
N LEU A 45 -7.10 -25.34 -0.75
CA LEU A 45 -8.09 -24.41 -0.23
C LEU A 45 -7.60 -22.98 -0.46
N TYR A 46 -8.35 -22.20 -1.22
CA TYR A 46 -8.11 -20.78 -1.40
C TYR A 46 -9.06 -19.99 -0.50
N ILE A 47 -8.53 -19.02 0.23
CA ILE A 47 -9.28 -18.11 1.09
C ILE A 47 -9.03 -16.70 0.56
N SER A 48 -10.10 -15.99 0.23
CA SER A 48 -10.09 -14.67 -0.39
C SER A 48 -10.97 -13.72 0.40
N GLY A 49 -10.64 -12.44 0.45
CA GLY A 49 -11.36 -11.46 1.26
C GLY A 49 -10.60 -10.16 1.34
N GLN A 50 -11.19 -9.15 2.00
CA GLN A 50 -10.52 -7.89 2.30
C GLN A 50 -10.50 -7.71 3.82
N GLY A 51 -9.32 -7.46 4.39
CA GLY A 51 -9.18 -7.20 5.81
C GLY A 51 -8.94 -8.46 6.64
N GLU A 52 -9.55 -8.50 7.82
CA GLU A 52 -9.44 -9.61 8.77
C GLU A 52 -10.15 -10.86 8.25
N THR A 53 -9.55 -12.02 8.53
CA THR A 53 -10.19 -13.32 8.31
C THR A 53 -10.55 -13.96 9.63
N PHE A 54 -11.85 -14.08 9.92
CA PHE A 54 -12.34 -14.72 11.15
C PHE A 54 -12.46 -16.24 10.96
N LEU A 55 -11.38 -16.95 11.23
CA LEU A 55 -11.25 -18.38 10.90
C LEU A 55 -11.40 -19.27 12.12
N TRP A 56 -12.59 -19.29 12.71
CA TRP A 56 -12.96 -20.32 13.68
C TRP A 56 -12.96 -21.68 13.00
N TYR A 57 -11.93 -22.50 13.24
CA TYR A 57 -11.81 -23.81 12.61
C TYR A 57 -13.04 -24.70 12.88
N VAL A 58 -13.50 -24.76 14.13
CA VAL A 58 -14.75 -25.44 14.48
C VAL A 58 -15.91 -24.56 14.02
N GLY A 59 -16.51 -24.91 12.88
CA GLY A 59 -17.58 -24.14 12.25
C GLY A 59 -17.17 -23.41 10.97
N ALA A 60 -15.92 -23.55 10.52
CA ALA A 60 -15.50 -23.02 9.23
C ALA A 60 -16.35 -23.63 8.09
N PRO A 61 -16.77 -22.85 7.08
CA PRO A 61 -17.59 -23.36 5.97
C PRO A 61 -16.97 -24.51 5.17
N TRP A 62 -15.64 -24.62 5.18
CA TRP A 62 -14.88 -25.71 4.53
C TRP A 62 -14.53 -26.88 5.47
N TYR A 63 -15.02 -26.88 6.71
CA TYR A 63 -14.66 -27.88 7.73
C TYR A 63 -14.94 -29.32 7.29
N GLU A 64 -16.04 -29.57 6.58
CA GLU A 64 -16.39 -30.91 6.10
C GLU A 64 -15.39 -31.47 5.06
N TYR A 65 -14.60 -30.60 4.43
CA TYR A 65 -13.59 -30.96 3.44
C TYR A 65 -12.18 -31.12 4.03
N GLU A 66 -12.03 -30.98 5.35
CA GLU A 66 -10.75 -31.09 6.07
C GLU A 66 -9.86 -32.27 5.61
N PRO A 67 -10.37 -33.51 5.43
CA PRO A 67 -9.51 -34.63 5.02
C PRO A 67 -8.88 -34.50 3.64
N GLN A 68 -9.34 -33.56 2.81
CA GLN A 68 -8.90 -33.35 1.44
C GLN A 68 -7.91 -32.19 1.29
N ILE A 69 -7.81 -31.32 2.31
CA ILE A 69 -6.98 -30.12 2.26
C ILE A 69 -5.52 -30.51 2.47
N LYS A 70 -4.66 -30.05 1.55
CA LYS A 70 -3.21 -30.26 1.54
C LYS A 70 -2.44 -28.95 1.46
N HIS A 71 -3.05 -27.96 0.81
CA HIS A 71 -2.50 -26.64 0.66
C HIS A 71 -3.57 -25.61 1.04
N ILE A 72 -3.17 -24.57 1.76
CA ILE A 72 -4.00 -23.39 2.02
C ILE A 72 -3.32 -22.20 1.37
N VAL A 73 -4.05 -21.45 0.57
CA VAL A 73 -3.58 -20.24 -0.09
C VAL A 73 -4.48 -19.09 0.34
N PHE A 74 -3.91 -18.17 1.09
CA PHE A 74 -4.53 -16.89 1.37
C PHE A 74 -4.26 -15.96 0.19
N GLU A 75 -5.33 -15.43 -0.39
CA GLU A 75 -5.25 -14.55 -1.56
C GLU A 75 -5.01 -13.10 -1.14
N GLU A 76 -4.52 -12.30 -2.08
CA GLU A 76 -4.23 -10.89 -1.86
C GLU A 76 -5.49 -10.13 -1.42
N GLY A 77 -5.36 -9.29 -0.40
CA GLY A 77 -6.45 -8.60 0.28
C GLY A 77 -6.68 -9.06 1.72
N VAL A 78 -6.28 -10.28 2.06
CA VAL A 78 -6.27 -10.76 3.45
C VAL A 78 -5.16 -10.08 4.23
N THR A 79 -5.51 -9.32 5.28
CA THR A 79 -4.55 -8.54 6.08
C THR A 79 -4.34 -9.10 7.48
N ILE A 80 -5.31 -9.80 8.05
CA ILE A 80 -5.19 -10.47 9.35
C ILE A 80 -5.64 -11.93 9.22
N ILE A 81 -4.82 -12.86 9.72
CA ILE A 81 -5.15 -14.28 9.81
C ILE A 81 -5.29 -14.67 11.27
N ASP A 82 -6.48 -15.08 11.66
CA ASP A 82 -6.75 -15.61 12.99
C ASP A 82 -5.96 -16.90 13.25
N ASN A 83 -5.55 -17.10 14.51
CA ASN A 83 -4.73 -18.26 14.85
C ASN A 83 -5.49 -19.60 14.84
N GLY A 84 -6.82 -19.57 14.78
CA GLY A 84 -7.71 -20.73 14.78
C GLY A 84 -7.44 -21.69 13.62
N ILE A 85 -7.07 -21.17 12.44
CA ILE A 85 -6.66 -22.00 11.28
C ILE A 85 -5.37 -22.79 11.54
N PHE A 86 -4.64 -22.51 12.62
CA PHE A 86 -3.41 -23.22 12.98
C PHE A 86 -3.63 -24.28 14.06
N THR A 87 -4.85 -24.38 14.61
CA THR A 87 -5.24 -25.37 15.64
C THR A 87 -5.74 -26.69 15.06
N LEU A 88 -5.55 -26.89 13.76
CA LEU A 88 -6.04 -28.02 12.97
C LEU A 88 -5.51 -29.38 13.48
N PRO A 89 -6.37 -30.42 13.66
CA PRO A 89 -5.92 -31.77 13.89
C PRO A 89 -5.22 -32.36 12.65
N LYS A 90 -4.02 -32.91 12.87
CA LYS A 90 -3.27 -33.88 12.03
C LYS A 90 -3.36 -33.73 10.50
N TYR A 91 -3.00 -32.57 9.95
CA TYR A 91 -2.51 -32.55 8.58
C TYR A 91 -1.07 -33.06 8.53
N GLU A 92 -0.83 -34.15 7.81
CA GLU A 92 0.53 -34.55 7.44
C GLU A 92 0.97 -33.70 6.24
N ASN A 93 2.03 -32.90 6.40
CA ASN A 93 2.63 -32.09 5.33
C ASN A 93 1.73 -30.98 4.74
N LEU A 94 0.95 -30.29 5.58
CA LEU A 94 0.18 -29.10 5.15
C LEU A 94 1.14 -28.00 4.68
N THR A 95 0.84 -27.39 3.53
CA THR A 95 1.51 -26.15 3.10
C THR A 95 0.58 -24.96 3.19
N ILE A 96 1.03 -23.85 3.77
CA ILE A 96 0.26 -22.61 3.84
C ILE A 96 1.00 -21.51 3.09
N THR A 97 0.30 -20.81 2.19
CA THR A 97 0.83 -19.66 1.43
C THR A 97 0.17 -18.39 1.92
N PHE A 98 0.99 -17.41 2.31
CA PHE A 98 0.53 -16.10 2.76
C PHE A 98 0.60 -15.05 1.65
N PRO A 99 -0.35 -14.11 1.58
CA PRO A 99 -0.36 -13.03 0.61
C PRO A 99 0.59 -11.91 1.04
N ALA A 100 0.90 -11.01 0.11
CA ALA A 100 1.72 -9.83 0.40
C ALA A 100 0.97 -8.82 1.27
N SER A 101 -0.36 -8.82 1.18
CA SER A 101 -1.24 -8.02 2.02
C SER A 101 -1.26 -8.43 3.49
N LEU A 102 -0.67 -9.57 3.88
CA LEU A 102 -0.76 -10.06 5.25
C LEU A 102 0.04 -9.18 6.22
N GLU A 103 -0.68 -8.51 7.12
CA GLU A 103 -0.12 -7.61 8.13
C GLU A 103 0.09 -8.34 9.45
N MET A 104 -0.81 -9.28 9.82
CA MET A 104 -0.78 -9.92 11.14
C MET A 104 -1.25 -11.37 11.11
N ILE A 105 -0.62 -12.21 11.96
CA ILE A 105 -1.11 -13.54 12.33
C ILE A 105 -1.39 -13.54 13.83
N GLY A 106 -2.64 -13.70 14.24
CA GLY A 106 -3.04 -13.64 15.66
C GLY A 106 -4.52 -13.34 15.86
N PHE A 107 -4.95 -13.39 17.12
CA PHE A 107 -6.34 -13.11 17.52
C PHE A 107 -6.53 -11.61 17.77
N TYR A 108 -7.55 -10.99 17.17
CA TYR A 108 -8.03 -9.66 17.55
C TYR A 108 -9.46 -9.81 18.09
N GLY A 109 -9.70 -9.49 19.35
CA GLY A 109 -11.04 -9.62 19.93
C GLY A 109 -11.22 -8.83 21.21
N GLU A 110 -12.05 -7.79 21.15
CA GLU A 110 -12.45 -6.95 22.29
C GLU A 110 -13.22 -7.72 23.39
N GLU A 111 -13.76 -8.91 23.08
CA GLU A 111 -14.73 -9.61 23.94
C GLU A 111 -14.08 -10.47 25.06
N PHE A 112 -12.78 -10.76 24.99
CA PHE A 112 -12.08 -11.63 25.96
C PHE A 112 -11.05 -10.93 26.86
N GLY A 113 -10.87 -9.61 26.76
CA GLY A 113 -10.02 -8.86 27.68
C GLY A 113 -8.54 -9.30 27.68
N TYR A 114 -7.94 -9.36 26.49
CA TYR A 114 -6.51 -9.61 26.30
C TYR A 114 -5.85 -8.42 25.58
N PRO A 115 -4.54 -8.23 25.77
CA PRO A 115 -3.97 -6.90 25.84
C PRO A 115 -3.61 -6.28 24.48
N GLU A 116 -3.29 -4.98 24.52
CA GLU A 116 -2.94 -4.15 23.36
C GLU A 116 -1.85 -4.79 22.46
N PRO A 117 -1.71 -4.37 21.19
CA PRO A 117 -0.83 -5.01 20.19
C PRO A 117 0.63 -5.24 20.63
N GLU A 118 1.12 -4.47 21.61
CA GLU A 118 2.46 -4.60 22.19
C GLU A 118 2.62 -5.80 23.15
N GLU A 119 1.51 -6.38 23.62
CA GLU A 119 1.44 -7.51 24.56
C GLU A 119 0.94 -8.81 23.91
N CYS A 120 0.95 -8.92 22.58
CA CYS A 120 0.62 -10.15 21.82
C CYS A 120 1.54 -11.38 22.10
N ASP A 121 2.31 -11.37 23.19
CA ASP A 121 3.26 -12.41 23.60
C ASP A 121 2.67 -13.52 24.49
N LEU A 122 1.35 -13.56 24.72
CA LEU A 122 0.71 -14.69 25.40
C LEU A 122 -0.08 -15.58 24.43
N ILE A 123 0.65 -16.32 23.57
CA ILE A 123 0.09 -17.52 22.93
C ILE A 123 0.38 -18.70 23.86
N ASP A 124 -0.65 -19.09 24.60
CA ASP A 124 -0.70 -20.25 25.49
C ASP A 124 -0.30 -21.55 24.75
N ASP A 125 0.49 -22.36 25.44
CA ASP A 125 1.25 -23.50 24.93
C ASP A 125 0.35 -24.72 24.61
N GLU A 126 -0.97 -24.61 24.84
CA GLU A 126 -1.89 -25.76 24.88
C GLU A 126 -2.47 -26.19 23.52
N TRP A 127 -2.38 -25.37 22.46
CA TRP A 127 -3.00 -25.68 21.14
C TRP A 127 -2.02 -25.69 19.95
N GLY A 128 -0.71 -25.72 20.24
CA GLY A 128 0.35 -25.46 19.26
C GLY A 128 0.32 -26.33 18.00
N LEU A 129 0.60 -25.67 16.86
CA LEU A 129 0.87 -26.29 15.56
C LEU A 129 1.86 -27.45 15.67
N LYS A 130 1.61 -28.50 14.87
CA LYS A 130 2.58 -29.57 14.71
C LYS A 130 3.77 -29.12 13.86
N LYS A 131 4.94 -29.69 14.13
CA LYS A 131 6.24 -29.35 13.49
C LYS A 131 6.33 -29.69 12.00
N ASP A 132 5.34 -30.37 11.43
CA ASP A 132 5.29 -30.84 10.04
C ASP A 132 4.52 -29.92 9.09
N VAL A 133 4.06 -28.75 9.56
CA VAL A 133 3.51 -27.70 8.70
C VAL A 133 4.64 -26.91 8.03
N SER A 134 4.49 -26.65 6.73
CA SER A 134 5.42 -25.84 5.95
C SER A 134 4.76 -24.55 5.47
N PHE A 135 5.44 -23.43 5.61
CA PHE A 135 4.91 -22.12 5.19
C PHE A 135 5.65 -21.59 3.96
N ILE A 136 4.91 -21.01 3.01
CA ILE A 136 5.45 -20.16 1.95
C ILE A 136 5.22 -18.72 2.41
N VAL A 137 6.30 -18.07 2.84
CA VAL A 137 6.28 -16.72 3.42
C VAL A 137 6.97 -15.74 2.48
N ILE A 138 6.53 -14.49 2.53
CA ILE A 138 7.20 -13.39 1.83
C ILE A 138 8.30 -12.84 2.75
N PRO A 139 9.53 -12.63 2.25
CA PRO A 139 10.60 -12.00 3.03
C PRO A 139 10.18 -10.64 3.59
N GLY A 140 10.59 -10.33 4.82
CA GLY A 140 10.35 -9.06 5.51
C GLY A 140 8.95 -8.90 6.11
N THR A 141 8.10 -9.93 6.10
CA THR A 141 6.73 -9.85 6.63
C THR A 141 6.64 -10.32 8.09
N TYR A 142 5.61 -9.89 8.81
CA TYR A 142 5.31 -10.40 10.15
C TYR A 142 5.11 -11.92 10.17
N ALA A 143 4.60 -12.50 9.09
CA ALA A 143 4.49 -13.95 8.93
C ALA A 143 5.87 -14.63 8.93
N GLU A 144 6.87 -14.03 8.28
CA GLU A 144 8.24 -14.52 8.33
C GLU A 144 8.79 -14.52 9.77
N ASP A 145 8.61 -13.41 10.50
CA ASP A 145 9.05 -13.31 11.89
C ASP A 145 8.31 -14.26 12.83
N TYR A 146 7.01 -14.46 12.63
CA TYR A 146 6.21 -15.42 13.38
C TYR A 146 6.71 -16.86 13.16
N VAL A 147 6.84 -17.26 11.88
CA VAL A 147 7.23 -18.61 11.48
C VAL A 147 8.69 -18.92 11.90
N LYS A 148 9.59 -17.93 11.83
CA LYS A 148 10.95 -17.99 12.37
C LYS A 148 10.97 -18.15 13.90
N ARG A 149 10.24 -17.30 14.64
CA ARG A 149 10.19 -17.34 16.11
C ARG A 149 9.69 -18.69 16.63
N LYS A 150 8.69 -19.28 15.97
CA LYS A 150 8.11 -20.58 16.34
C LYS A 150 8.89 -21.78 15.80
N GLY A 151 9.88 -21.56 14.93
CA GLY A 151 10.76 -22.60 14.40
C GLY A 151 10.06 -23.59 13.48
N TYR A 152 9.04 -23.15 12.74
CA TYR A 152 8.36 -23.99 11.74
C TYR A 152 9.20 -24.12 10.46
N ASN A 153 8.86 -25.10 9.61
CA ASN A 153 9.46 -25.20 8.28
C ASN A 153 8.90 -24.09 7.39
N TYR A 154 9.75 -23.42 6.63
CA TYR A 154 9.29 -22.42 5.68
C TYR A 154 10.22 -22.25 4.50
N THR A 155 9.65 -21.72 3.41
CA THR A 155 10.36 -21.33 2.20
C THR A 155 9.90 -19.94 1.79
N TYR A 156 10.75 -19.21 1.09
CA TYR A 156 10.36 -17.92 0.54
C TYR A 156 9.59 -18.10 -0.77
N SER A 157 8.56 -17.29 -0.98
CA SER A 157 7.99 -17.07 -2.31
C SER A 157 9.11 -16.58 -3.24
N GLY A 158 9.66 -17.47 -4.06
CA GLY A 158 10.83 -17.18 -4.91
C GLY A 158 12.05 -18.10 -4.75
N GLN A 159 12.01 -19.11 -3.87
CA GLN A 159 12.97 -20.23 -3.91
C GLN A 159 12.32 -21.55 -4.33
N HIS A 160 11.67 -21.53 -5.50
CA HIS A 160 11.67 -22.68 -6.40
C HIS A 160 11.98 -22.14 -7.80
N VAL A 161 13.05 -22.67 -8.39
CA VAL A 161 13.70 -22.21 -9.63
C VAL A 161 12.68 -21.99 -10.75
N ALA A 162 12.43 -20.74 -11.12
CA ALA A 162 11.92 -20.39 -12.44
C ALA A 162 13.14 -20.09 -13.32
N GLU A 163 13.29 -20.86 -14.40
CA GLU A 163 14.29 -20.61 -15.44
C GLU A 163 14.11 -19.22 -16.09
N PRO A 164 15.19 -18.62 -16.62
CA PRO A 164 15.19 -17.21 -16.99
C PRO A 164 14.43 -17.01 -18.30
N VAL A 165 13.32 -16.27 -18.26
CA VAL A 165 12.76 -15.67 -19.47
C VAL A 165 13.58 -14.44 -19.81
N GLN A 166 14.36 -14.53 -20.89
CA GLN A 166 14.94 -13.35 -21.50
C GLN A 166 13.82 -12.49 -22.08
N GLU A 167 13.62 -11.32 -21.50
CA GLU A 167 12.68 -10.33 -21.98
C GLU A 167 13.21 -9.72 -23.29
N GLN A 168 12.62 -10.15 -24.41
CA GLN A 168 12.73 -9.42 -25.67
C GLN A 168 11.81 -8.20 -25.56
N VAL A 169 12.42 -7.02 -25.54
CA VAL A 169 11.72 -5.74 -25.60
C VAL A 169 10.90 -5.67 -26.89
N GLN A 170 9.58 -5.82 -26.76
CA GLN A 170 8.62 -5.40 -27.77
C GLN A 170 7.51 -4.62 -27.05
N SER A 171 7.52 -3.31 -27.26
CA SER A 171 6.60 -2.34 -26.67
C SER A 171 5.19 -2.50 -27.23
N GLU A 172 4.26 -2.99 -26.39
CA GLU A 172 2.82 -2.69 -26.51
C GLU A 172 2.33 -2.07 -25.18
N PRO A 173 1.37 -1.13 -25.21
CA PRO A 173 1.01 -0.32 -24.05
C PRO A 173 0.22 -1.16 -23.04
N VAL A 174 0.66 -1.17 -21.78
CA VAL A 174 -0.14 -1.69 -20.66
C VAL A 174 -1.39 -0.82 -20.53
N GLN A 175 -2.57 -1.33 -20.89
CA GLN A 175 -3.83 -0.68 -20.53
C GLN A 175 -3.96 -0.74 -19.01
N LYS A 176 -3.77 0.41 -18.33
CA LYS A 176 -4.21 0.58 -16.95
C LYS A 176 -5.74 0.50 -16.95
N ASN A 177 -6.33 -0.48 -16.27
CA ASN A 177 -7.76 -0.46 -16.01
C ASN A 177 -8.06 0.75 -15.10
N THR A 178 -9.02 1.56 -15.53
CA THR A 178 -9.45 2.76 -14.81
C THR A 178 -10.96 2.73 -14.64
N VAL A 179 -11.43 3.27 -13.52
CA VAL A 179 -12.85 3.45 -13.18
C VAL A 179 -13.18 4.92 -12.97
N THR A 180 -14.47 5.23 -13.03
CA THR A 180 -15.02 6.53 -12.66
C THR A 180 -15.49 6.48 -11.21
N THR A 181 -15.01 7.41 -10.38
CA THR A 181 -15.40 7.54 -8.98
C THR A 181 -16.80 8.14 -8.82
N SER A 182 -17.36 8.09 -7.61
CA SER A 182 -18.66 8.68 -7.27
C SER A 182 -18.74 10.20 -7.51
N PHE A 183 -17.59 10.87 -7.49
CA PHE A 183 -17.42 12.30 -7.77
C PHE A 183 -16.86 12.57 -9.18
N GLY A 184 -16.98 11.61 -10.09
CA GLY A 184 -16.73 11.78 -11.53
C GLY A 184 -15.26 11.76 -11.95
N ALA A 185 -14.32 11.64 -11.01
CA ALA A 185 -12.90 11.52 -11.33
C ALA A 185 -12.57 10.17 -11.96
N THR A 186 -11.53 10.12 -12.80
CA THR A 186 -10.96 8.86 -13.30
C THR A 186 -9.84 8.42 -12.38
N ALA A 187 -9.89 7.21 -11.86
CA ALA A 187 -8.87 6.62 -11.00
C ALA A 187 -8.46 5.23 -11.50
N SER A 188 -7.27 4.77 -11.13
CA SER A 188 -6.91 3.37 -11.34
C SER A 188 -7.78 2.45 -10.47
N ASP A 189 -8.15 1.27 -10.96
CA ASP A 189 -9.00 0.32 -10.22
C ASP A 189 -8.47 0.02 -8.80
N TRP A 190 -7.14 -0.10 -8.66
CA TRP A 190 -6.49 -0.38 -7.37
C TRP A 190 -6.61 0.80 -6.38
N ALA A 191 -6.70 2.03 -6.86
CA ALA A 191 -6.75 3.23 -6.04
C ALA A 191 -8.18 3.61 -5.66
N ALA A 192 -9.15 3.24 -6.50
CA ALA A 192 -10.53 3.70 -6.38
C ALA A 192 -11.14 3.48 -4.98
N PRO A 193 -11.00 2.32 -4.30
CA PRO A 193 -11.58 2.14 -2.97
C PRO A 193 -11.06 3.16 -1.94
N GLU A 194 -9.75 3.37 -1.88
CA GLU A 194 -9.14 4.33 -0.95
C GLU A 194 -9.48 5.79 -1.33
N ILE A 195 -9.63 6.08 -2.61
CA ILE A 195 -10.04 7.40 -3.12
C ILE A 195 -11.51 7.71 -2.78
N GLU A 196 -12.40 6.73 -2.84
CA GLU A 196 -13.79 6.90 -2.40
C GLU A 196 -13.85 7.17 -0.89
N LEU A 197 -13.08 6.45 -0.08
CA LEU A 197 -13.00 6.72 1.35
C LEU A 197 -12.41 8.12 1.64
N ALA A 198 -11.45 8.58 0.85
CA ALA A 198 -10.94 9.94 0.93
C ALA A 198 -12.03 10.97 0.58
N TYR A 199 -12.88 10.69 -0.41
CA TYR A 199 -14.03 11.53 -0.76
C TYR A 199 -15.07 11.60 0.36
N GLU A 200 -15.45 10.45 0.93
CA GLU A 200 -16.37 10.37 2.07
C GLU A 200 -15.85 11.11 3.30
N SER A 201 -14.53 11.13 3.50
CA SER A 201 -13.86 11.86 4.59
C SER A 201 -13.67 13.35 4.29
N GLY A 202 -14.14 13.84 3.13
CA GLY A 202 -13.99 15.24 2.72
C GLY A 202 -12.55 15.64 2.35
N LEU A 203 -11.66 14.68 2.08
CA LEU A 203 -10.24 14.93 1.81
C LEU A 203 -9.95 15.27 0.34
N ILE A 204 -10.93 15.15 -0.56
CA ILE A 204 -10.76 15.50 -1.98
C ILE A 204 -10.97 17.01 -2.15
N PRO A 205 -9.96 17.78 -2.60
CA PRO A 205 -10.15 19.20 -2.92
C PRO A 205 -11.20 19.35 -4.04
N GLU A 206 -12.10 20.33 -3.92
CA GLU A 206 -13.18 20.55 -4.90
C GLU A 206 -12.66 20.72 -6.34
N VAL A 207 -11.48 21.34 -6.50
CA VAL A 207 -10.81 21.51 -7.80
C VAL A 207 -10.41 20.19 -8.49
N MET A 208 -10.45 19.06 -7.78
CA MET A 208 -10.13 17.72 -8.27
C MET A 208 -11.37 16.86 -8.56
N VAL A 209 -12.57 17.43 -8.51
CA VAL A 209 -13.77 16.78 -9.06
C VAL A 209 -13.61 16.61 -10.58
N ASP A 210 -14.07 15.48 -11.13
CA ASP A 210 -13.93 15.12 -12.55
C ASP A 210 -12.47 15.03 -13.09
N PHE A 211 -11.45 15.05 -12.23
CA PHE A 211 -10.05 14.97 -12.66
C PHE A 211 -9.65 13.55 -13.10
N ASP A 212 -8.63 13.47 -13.95
CA ASP A 212 -7.87 12.23 -14.13
C ASP A 212 -6.80 12.11 -13.03
N LEU A 213 -7.05 11.26 -12.04
CA LEU A 213 -6.19 11.06 -10.88
C LEU A 213 -4.99 10.15 -11.17
N THR A 214 -4.97 9.49 -12.34
CA THR A 214 -3.85 8.62 -12.76
C THR A 214 -2.63 9.42 -13.21
N GLN A 215 -2.81 10.72 -13.46
CA GLN A 215 -1.76 11.64 -13.87
C GLN A 215 -0.84 12.01 -12.70
N LYS A 216 0.36 12.50 -13.05
CA LYS A 216 1.30 13.07 -12.08
C LYS A 216 0.70 14.30 -11.40
N VAL A 217 1.00 14.44 -10.12
CA VAL A 217 0.55 15.59 -9.32
C VAL A 217 1.57 16.73 -9.41
N ASN A 218 1.10 17.95 -9.67
CA ASN A 218 1.93 19.14 -9.63
C ASN A 218 1.92 19.81 -8.24
N ARG A 219 2.81 20.78 -8.03
CA ARG A 219 2.97 21.46 -6.74
C ARG A 219 1.72 22.23 -6.30
N GLY A 220 0.99 22.85 -7.23
CA GLY A 220 -0.25 23.58 -6.93
C GLY A 220 -1.37 22.66 -6.46
N GLU A 221 -1.58 21.57 -7.18
CA GLU A 221 -2.49 20.49 -6.83
C GLU A 221 -2.14 19.87 -5.48
N PHE A 222 -0.84 19.62 -5.23
CA PHE A 222 -0.41 19.05 -3.96
C PHE A 222 -0.59 20.02 -2.78
N ALA A 223 -0.46 21.33 -3.00
CA ALA A 223 -0.80 22.34 -1.99
C ALA A 223 -2.30 22.33 -1.65
N ALA A 224 -3.17 22.12 -2.66
CA ALA A 224 -4.60 21.97 -2.42
C ALA A 224 -4.93 20.70 -1.61
N ILE A 225 -4.28 19.57 -1.93
CA ILE A 225 -4.42 18.33 -1.14
C ILE A 225 -3.96 18.52 0.31
N ALA A 226 -2.77 19.10 0.51
CA ALA A 226 -2.22 19.32 1.85
C ALA A 226 -3.07 20.29 2.69
N LEU A 227 -3.59 21.36 2.07
CA LEU A 227 -4.53 22.27 2.72
C LEU A 227 -5.84 21.57 3.09
N GLN A 228 -6.42 20.80 2.17
CA GLN A 228 -7.67 20.09 2.41
C GLN A 228 -7.53 19.11 3.58
N LEU A 229 -6.42 18.38 3.64
CA LEU A 229 -6.11 17.51 4.78
C LEU A 229 -6.07 18.30 6.11
N TYR A 230 -5.38 19.43 6.15
CA TYR A 230 -5.33 20.28 7.35
C TYR A 230 -6.73 20.79 7.77
N ASP A 231 -7.49 21.33 6.81
CA ASP A 231 -8.83 21.87 7.07
C ASP A 231 -9.79 20.79 7.61
N VAL A 232 -9.68 19.55 7.10
CA VAL A 232 -10.45 18.41 7.60
C VAL A 232 -10.00 18.00 9.01
N LEU A 233 -8.69 17.91 9.28
CA LEU A 233 -8.16 17.55 10.61
C LEU A 233 -8.56 18.57 11.70
N GLU A 234 -8.53 19.85 11.35
CA GLU A 234 -8.91 20.94 12.26
C GLU A 234 -10.42 21.21 12.30
N ASN A 235 -11.18 20.58 11.41
CA ASN A 235 -12.59 20.87 11.17
C ASN A 235 -12.84 22.38 10.98
N THR A 236 -12.08 22.98 10.06
CA THR A 236 -12.04 24.43 9.82
C THR A 236 -12.05 24.77 8.33
N GLU A 237 -12.20 26.06 8.03
CA GLU A 237 -11.86 26.61 6.72
C GLU A 237 -10.74 27.63 6.91
N THR A 238 -9.55 27.33 6.42
CA THR A 238 -8.41 28.24 6.57
C THR A 238 -8.69 29.58 5.89
N PRO A 239 -8.53 30.72 6.59
CA PRO A 239 -8.75 32.03 5.99
C PRO A 239 -7.65 32.38 4.98
N LEU A 240 -7.99 33.18 3.97
CA LEU A 240 -7.01 33.72 3.04
C LEU A 240 -6.05 34.66 3.79
N PRO A 241 -4.71 34.51 3.65
CA PRO A 241 -3.77 35.40 4.32
C PRO A 241 -3.78 36.80 3.70
N ALA A 242 -3.31 37.79 4.46
CA ALA A 242 -3.25 39.20 4.02
C ALA A 242 -2.29 39.44 2.84
N SER A 243 -1.25 38.61 2.71
CA SER A 243 -0.28 38.67 1.62
C SER A 243 0.26 37.29 1.30
N CYS A 244 0.77 37.14 0.07
CA CYS A 244 1.50 35.97 -0.39
C CYS A 244 2.63 36.47 -1.31
N PRO A 245 3.87 35.97 -1.16
CA PRO A 245 5.02 36.51 -1.89
C PRO A 245 5.12 35.97 -3.33
N PHE A 246 4.36 34.93 -3.68
CA PHE A 246 4.47 34.26 -4.97
C PHE A 246 3.84 35.07 -6.09
N THR A 247 4.62 35.32 -7.14
CA THR A 247 4.21 36.16 -8.27
C THR A 247 3.74 35.36 -9.48
N ASP A 248 3.96 34.04 -9.49
CA ASP A 248 3.72 33.11 -10.59
C ASP A 248 2.47 32.23 -10.43
N ILE A 249 1.63 32.52 -9.42
CA ILE A 249 0.41 31.75 -9.14
C ILE A 249 -0.86 32.43 -9.68
N ALA A 250 -0.75 33.65 -10.22
CA ALA A 250 -1.89 34.41 -10.70
C ALA A 250 -2.59 33.71 -11.87
N GLY A 251 -3.88 33.39 -11.69
CA GLY A 251 -4.68 32.70 -12.70
C GLY A 251 -4.55 31.17 -12.69
N ASP A 252 -3.78 30.61 -11.74
CA ASP A 252 -3.80 29.17 -11.46
C ASP A 252 -5.08 28.79 -10.72
N VAL A 253 -5.68 27.64 -11.04
CA VAL A 253 -6.90 27.16 -10.36
C VAL A 253 -6.67 26.88 -8.87
N ASN A 254 -5.43 26.60 -8.48
CA ASN A 254 -5.01 26.36 -7.09
C ASN A 254 -4.50 27.63 -6.40
N GLU A 255 -4.59 28.82 -7.01
CA GLU A 255 -4.02 30.06 -6.47
C GLU A 255 -4.45 30.31 -5.01
N ILE A 256 -5.73 30.15 -4.71
CA ILE A 256 -6.28 30.35 -3.36
C ILE A 256 -5.72 29.32 -2.39
N ALA A 257 -5.68 28.04 -2.79
CA ALA A 257 -5.16 26.97 -1.95
C ALA A 257 -3.67 27.15 -1.65
N ILE A 258 -2.88 27.54 -2.66
CA ILE A 258 -1.45 27.85 -2.50
C ILE A 258 -1.25 28.98 -1.49
N LYS A 259 -2.04 30.06 -1.61
CA LYS A 259 -1.96 31.19 -0.66
C LYS A 259 -2.29 30.74 0.76
N LYS A 260 -3.39 30.01 0.96
CA LYS A 260 -3.81 29.50 2.28
C LYS A 260 -2.75 28.56 2.88
N ALA A 261 -2.28 27.57 2.12
CA ALA A 261 -1.24 26.63 2.56
C ALA A 261 0.07 27.34 2.92
N ALA A 262 0.46 28.38 2.17
CA ALA A 262 1.64 29.18 2.48
C ALA A 262 1.45 30.02 3.75
N GLY A 263 0.25 30.58 3.96
CA GLY A 263 -0.09 31.32 5.18
C GLY A 263 -0.11 30.45 6.45
N LEU A 264 -0.26 29.13 6.30
CA LEU A 264 -0.14 28.15 7.38
C LEU A 264 1.28 27.60 7.56
N ASP A 265 2.25 28.03 6.74
CA ASP A 265 3.60 27.48 6.68
C ASP A 265 3.68 26.00 6.23
N ILE A 266 2.58 25.42 5.71
CA ILE A 266 2.55 24.05 5.18
C ILE A 266 3.42 23.93 3.91
N THR A 267 3.47 24.99 3.10
CA THR A 267 4.27 25.02 1.87
C THR A 267 5.20 26.22 1.81
N ASN A 268 6.25 26.10 1.00
CA ASN A 268 7.15 27.19 0.65
C ASN A 268 7.43 27.17 -0.86
N GLY A 269 7.86 28.31 -1.40
CA GLY A 269 8.22 28.46 -2.81
C GLY A 269 9.52 27.74 -3.17
N THR A 270 9.76 27.61 -4.47
CA THR A 270 11.06 27.20 -5.02
C THR A 270 12.08 28.34 -4.94
N SER A 271 11.60 29.57 -4.76
CA SER A 271 12.36 30.74 -4.40
C SER A 271 11.53 31.65 -3.49
N PRO A 272 12.08 32.75 -2.94
CA PRO A 272 11.31 33.68 -2.12
C PRO A 272 10.06 34.27 -2.80
N THR A 273 9.98 34.28 -4.14
CA THR A 273 8.89 34.91 -4.90
C THR A 273 8.24 34.03 -5.96
N LEU A 274 8.64 32.75 -6.05
CA LEU A 274 8.11 31.79 -7.04
C LEU A 274 7.67 30.51 -6.35
N PHE A 275 6.52 30.00 -6.76
CA PHE A 275 5.95 28.76 -6.25
C PHE A 275 6.09 27.58 -7.22
N GLU A 276 6.05 27.85 -8.52
CA GLU A 276 6.03 26.90 -9.63
C GLU A 276 4.84 25.91 -9.57
N PRO A 277 3.58 26.39 -9.65
CA PRO A 277 2.41 25.57 -9.40
C PRO A 277 2.23 24.41 -10.39
N LEU A 278 2.66 24.58 -11.65
CA LEU A 278 2.53 23.58 -12.70
C LEU A 278 3.71 22.60 -12.77
N SER A 279 4.76 22.81 -11.99
CA SER A 279 5.89 21.88 -11.92
C SER A 279 5.47 20.61 -11.16
N ASN A 280 5.91 19.46 -11.64
CA ASN A 280 5.75 18.20 -10.92
C ASN A 280 6.41 18.29 -9.54
N ILE A 281 5.71 17.81 -8.51
CA ILE A 281 6.29 17.76 -7.16
C ILE A 281 7.22 16.54 -7.05
N THR A 282 8.36 16.70 -6.36
CA THR A 282 9.22 15.55 -6.04
C THR A 282 8.67 14.79 -4.83
N ARG A 283 8.99 13.50 -4.70
CA ARG A 283 8.56 12.69 -3.56
C ARG A 283 9.09 13.18 -2.21
N GLU A 284 10.30 13.74 -2.17
CA GLU A 284 10.85 14.33 -0.95
C GLU A 284 10.13 15.64 -0.54
N GLN A 285 9.72 16.45 -1.54
CA GLN A 285 8.89 17.65 -1.29
C GLN A 285 7.50 17.28 -0.80
N LEU A 286 6.89 16.26 -1.40
CA LEU A 286 5.59 15.72 -1.02
C LEU A 286 5.59 15.28 0.46
N ALA A 287 6.54 14.42 0.84
CA ALA A 287 6.66 13.93 2.22
C ALA A 287 6.82 15.08 3.21
N THR A 288 7.61 16.09 2.83
CA THR A 288 7.86 17.26 3.68
C THR A 288 6.61 18.12 3.85
N MET A 289 5.86 18.38 2.78
CA MET A 289 4.62 19.14 2.88
C MET A 289 3.58 18.44 3.76
N LEU A 290 3.45 17.12 3.68
CA LEU A 290 2.55 16.36 4.56
C LEU A 290 3.02 16.34 6.01
N CYS A 291 4.33 16.23 6.26
CA CYS A 291 4.85 16.33 7.63
C CYS A 291 4.57 17.70 8.24
N ARG A 292 4.59 18.77 7.44
CA ARG A 292 4.24 20.11 7.90
C ARG A 292 2.76 20.23 8.26
N VAL A 293 1.85 19.56 7.53
CA VAL A 293 0.44 19.44 7.95
C VAL A 293 0.37 18.82 9.35
N MET A 294 1.08 17.70 9.57
CA MET A 294 1.09 17.02 10.87
C MET A 294 1.68 17.87 11.99
N LYS A 295 2.79 18.56 11.73
CA LYS A 295 3.39 19.47 12.72
C LYS A 295 2.44 20.64 13.03
N LYS A 296 1.80 21.20 12.01
CA LYS A 296 0.83 22.29 12.20
C LYS A 296 -0.37 21.87 13.03
N HIS A 297 -0.89 20.67 12.79
CA HIS A 297 -2.00 20.07 13.54
C HIS A 297 -1.63 19.81 15.01
N LYS A 298 -0.45 19.24 15.27
CA LYS A 298 -0.08 18.76 16.61
C LYS A 298 0.52 19.80 17.52
N PHE A 299 1.26 20.74 16.95
CA PHE A 299 2.11 21.63 17.71
C PHE A 299 1.62 23.06 17.59
N GLU A 300 0.93 23.51 18.64
CA GLU A 300 0.60 24.92 18.79
C GLU A 300 1.89 25.75 18.76
N GLY A 301 1.95 26.73 17.86
CA GLY A 301 3.13 27.59 17.69
C GLY A 301 4.15 27.10 16.66
N TRP A 302 3.92 25.95 16.00
CA TRP A 302 4.75 25.53 14.87
C TRP A 302 4.60 26.47 13.66
N THR A 303 5.75 26.86 13.10
CA THR A 303 5.92 27.59 11.85
C THR A 303 7.15 27.06 11.11
N LEU A 304 7.35 27.49 9.85
CA LEU A 304 8.57 27.16 9.11
C LEU A 304 9.84 27.72 9.78
N GLU A 305 9.74 28.84 10.50
CA GLU A 305 10.88 29.46 11.19
C GLU A 305 11.29 28.68 12.44
N THR A 306 10.33 28.02 13.10
CA THR A 306 10.55 27.26 14.33
C THR A 306 10.63 25.74 14.08
N ASP A 307 10.74 25.29 12.83
CA ASP A 307 10.60 23.87 12.47
C ASP A 307 11.56 22.93 13.22
N ASP A 308 12.77 23.42 13.51
CA ASP A 308 13.82 22.69 14.24
C ASP A 308 13.46 22.43 15.71
N ASP A 309 12.56 23.23 16.29
CA ASP A 309 12.10 23.08 17.69
C ASP A 309 11.03 21.99 17.84
N TYR A 310 10.42 21.56 16.73
CA TYR A 310 9.31 20.61 16.72
C TYR A 310 9.65 19.36 15.91
N TYR A 311 9.93 18.29 16.64
CA TYR A 311 10.37 17.03 16.07
C TYR A 311 9.25 15.99 16.03
N LEU A 312 9.10 15.33 14.88
CA LEU A 312 8.29 14.14 14.74
C LEU A 312 9.19 12.91 14.96
N ASN A 313 8.78 11.98 15.82
CA ASN A 313 9.62 10.84 16.20
C ASN A 313 9.89 9.91 15.01
N THR A 314 11.18 9.75 14.65
CA THR A 314 11.61 8.85 13.59
C THR A 314 12.41 7.66 14.11
N ASN A 315 12.37 7.38 15.41
CA ASN A 315 13.06 6.23 16.00
C ASN A 315 12.50 4.93 15.43
N GLY A 316 13.38 4.02 14.99
CA GLY A 316 12.99 2.77 14.33
C GLY A 316 12.76 2.89 12.83
N ALA A 317 12.86 4.09 12.23
CA ALA A 317 12.78 4.22 10.78
C ALA A 317 13.95 3.50 10.09
N VAL A 318 13.61 2.61 9.14
CA VAL A 318 14.58 1.94 8.28
C VAL A 318 14.94 2.85 7.12
N LYS A 319 16.25 2.93 6.82
CA LYS A 319 16.77 3.76 5.73
C LYS A 319 16.65 3.03 4.39
N PHE A 320 16.25 3.78 3.37
CA PHE A 320 16.28 3.32 1.98
C PHE A 320 17.72 3.25 1.44
N ALA A 321 17.95 2.44 0.41
CA ALA A 321 19.23 2.30 -0.26
C ALA A 321 19.70 3.62 -0.90
N ASP A 322 18.76 4.45 -1.35
CA ASP A 322 18.99 5.79 -1.89
C ASP A 322 18.89 6.90 -0.83
N ASP A 323 19.07 6.60 0.46
CA ASP A 323 19.06 7.59 1.56
C ASP A 323 20.03 8.76 1.34
N ALA A 324 21.15 8.50 0.64
CA ALA A 324 22.13 9.52 0.29
C ALA A 324 21.63 10.53 -0.76
N GLU A 325 20.60 10.18 -1.54
CA GLU A 325 19.97 11.06 -2.54
C GLU A 325 18.87 11.94 -1.92
N ILE A 326 18.34 11.55 -0.76
CA ILE A 326 17.36 12.34 -0.01
C ILE A 326 18.05 13.58 0.52
N SER A 327 17.48 14.76 0.22
CA SER A 327 18.00 16.00 0.76
C SER A 327 17.92 16.03 2.29
N ASP A 328 18.91 16.61 2.96
CA ASP A 328 19.01 16.59 4.43
C ASP A 328 17.77 17.17 5.12
N TRP A 329 17.18 18.23 4.55
CA TRP A 329 15.94 18.85 5.04
C TRP A 329 14.71 17.94 4.90
N ALA A 330 14.73 16.96 4.00
CA ALA A 330 13.62 16.05 3.76
C ALA A 330 13.74 14.73 4.54
N LYS A 331 14.95 14.34 4.96
CA LYS A 331 15.20 13.06 5.65
C LYS A 331 14.26 12.82 6.83
N PRO A 332 14.07 13.75 7.79
CA PRO A 332 13.15 13.52 8.90
C PRO A 332 11.73 13.23 8.43
N SER A 333 11.25 13.96 7.41
CA SER A 333 9.93 13.75 6.84
C SER A 333 9.79 12.40 6.15
N VAL A 334 10.78 12.00 5.36
CA VAL A 334 10.76 10.69 4.67
C VAL A 334 10.79 9.55 5.67
N TYR A 335 11.64 9.65 6.72
CA TYR A 335 11.72 8.62 7.76
C TYR A 335 10.42 8.48 8.53
N PHE A 336 9.84 9.60 8.96
CA PHE A 336 8.55 9.61 9.66
C PHE A 336 7.46 8.96 8.79
N MET A 337 7.31 9.44 7.55
CA MET A 337 6.27 8.96 6.66
C MET A 337 6.41 7.48 6.28
N SER A 338 7.65 7.00 6.15
CA SER A 338 7.95 5.58 5.90
C SER A 338 7.66 4.71 7.12
N LEU A 339 8.12 5.13 8.31
CA LEU A 339 7.94 4.41 9.57
C LEU A 339 6.45 4.11 9.85
N PHE A 340 5.58 5.07 9.57
CA PHE A 340 4.14 4.92 9.80
C PHE A 340 3.36 4.38 8.58
N GLY A 341 4.06 3.92 7.54
CA GLY A 341 3.46 3.32 6.35
C GLY A 341 2.64 4.30 5.49
N ILE A 342 2.78 5.60 5.72
CA ILE A 342 2.07 6.64 4.96
C ILE A 342 2.63 6.66 3.54
N VAL A 343 3.96 6.76 3.41
CA VAL A 343 4.67 6.70 2.13
C VAL A 343 5.39 5.35 2.02
N LYS A 344 5.18 4.66 0.89
CA LYS A 344 5.94 3.45 0.53
C LYS A 344 7.06 3.80 -0.46
N GLY A 345 8.14 3.01 -0.43
CA GLY A 345 9.16 3.01 -1.48
C GLY A 345 8.55 2.72 -2.85
N ILE A 346 9.27 3.08 -3.91
CA ILE A 346 8.88 2.68 -5.27
C ILE A 346 9.20 1.19 -5.55
N ASP A 347 10.09 0.63 -4.73
CA ASP A 347 10.40 -0.78 -4.59
C ASP A 347 10.78 -1.04 -3.13
N GLU A 348 11.22 -2.27 -2.82
CA GLU A 348 11.58 -2.72 -1.46
C GLU A 348 12.69 -1.90 -0.81
N THR A 349 13.55 -1.28 -1.61
CA THR A 349 14.79 -0.65 -1.13
C THR A 349 14.93 0.81 -1.49
N HIS A 350 14.20 1.34 -2.48
CA HIS A 350 14.37 2.72 -2.96
C HIS A 350 13.16 3.60 -2.67
N PHE A 351 13.44 4.81 -2.19
CA PHE A 351 12.44 5.85 -2.01
C PHE A 351 12.16 6.64 -3.29
N ALA A 352 13.16 6.86 -4.14
CA ALA A 352 13.17 7.78 -5.27
C ALA A 352 12.82 9.23 -4.88
N PRO A 353 13.72 9.96 -4.17
CA PRO A 353 13.39 11.29 -3.63
C PRO A 353 13.19 12.37 -4.70
N LYS A 354 13.96 12.33 -5.78
CA LYS A 354 13.96 13.29 -6.89
C LYS A 354 14.52 12.67 -8.17
N ASN A 355 14.19 13.27 -9.32
CA ASN A 355 14.81 12.89 -10.60
C ASN A 355 16.21 13.50 -10.66
N THR A 356 17.25 12.68 -10.83
CA THR A 356 18.65 13.13 -10.92
C THR A 356 19.21 13.03 -12.34
N THR A 357 18.48 12.38 -13.24
CA THR A 357 18.84 12.22 -14.66
C THR A 357 17.72 12.66 -15.58
N THR A 358 18.06 13.01 -16.83
CA THR A 358 17.07 13.34 -17.87
C THR A 358 16.15 12.15 -18.21
N GLN A 359 16.62 10.92 -18.03
CA GLN A 359 15.82 9.72 -18.22
C GLN A 359 14.78 9.55 -17.11
N GLN A 360 15.17 9.76 -15.85
CA GLN A 360 14.25 9.75 -14.71
C GLN A 360 13.21 10.88 -14.81
N GLU A 361 13.63 12.05 -15.28
CA GLU A 361 12.71 13.16 -15.57
C GLU A 361 11.69 12.76 -16.65
N ALA A 362 12.14 12.16 -17.75
CA ALA A 362 11.27 11.71 -18.82
C ALA A 362 10.31 10.58 -18.40
N SER A 363 10.70 9.71 -17.46
CA SER A 363 9.85 8.63 -16.95
C SER A 363 9.00 9.03 -15.74
N GLY A 364 9.25 10.20 -15.13
CA GLY A 364 8.60 10.63 -13.90
C GLY A 364 8.88 9.68 -12.72
N TYR A 365 10.11 9.16 -12.64
CA TYR A 365 10.56 8.16 -11.66
C TYR A 365 10.29 8.56 -10.21
N ALA A 366 10.60 9.82 -9.86
CA ALA A 366 10.47 10.35 -8.50
C ALA A 366 9.23 11.25 -8.31
N THR A 367 8.18 11.04 -9.09
CA THR A 367 6.95 11.86 -9.06
C THR A 367 5.74 10.98 -8.73
N ALA A 368 4.96 11.36 -7.72
CA ALA A 368 3.73 10.69 -7.36
C ALA A 368 2.59 11.02 -8.33
N THR A 369 1.60 10.13 -8.42
CA THR A 369 0.31 10.44 -9.08
C THR A 369 -0.62 11.16 -8.11
N ARG A 370 -1.68 11.79 -8.64
CA ARG A 370 -2.72 12.43 -7.82
C ARG A 370 -3.44 11.42 -6.92
N GLU A 371 -3.74 10.23 -7.44
CA GLU A 371 -4.33 9.13 -6.66
C GLU A 371 -3.42 8.72 -5.48
N GLN A 372 -2.09 8.61 -5.69
CA GLN A 372 -1.15 8.33 -4.60
C GLN A 372 -1.13 9.46 -3.55
N ALA A 373 -1.17 10.72 -3.98
CA ALA A 373 -1.19 11.88 -3.09
C ALA A 373 -2.41 11.91 -2.16
N LEU A 374 -3.59 11.62 -2.70
CA LEU A 374 -4.85 11.57 -1.95
C LEU A 374 -4.87 10.38 -0.98
N ILE A 375 -4.38 9.21 -1.41
CA ILE A 375 -4.20 8.03 -0.57
C ILE A 375 -3.29 8.33 0.63
N MET A 376 -2.16 9.00 0.41
CA MET A 376 -1.26 9.39 1.50
C MET A 376 -1.94 10.34 2.49
N SER A 377 -2.81 11.23 2.00
CA SER A 377 -3.59 12.12 2.86
C SER A 377 -4.63 11.36 3.68
N LYS A 378 -5.30 10.36 3.09
CA LYS A 378 -6.22 9.46 3.79
C LYS A 378 -5.52 8.67 4.90
N ARG A 379 -4.33 8.12 4.61
CA ARG A 379 -3.53 7.39 5.61
C ARG A 379 -3.11 8.27 6.78
N ILE A 380 -2.81 9.53 6.53
CA ILE A 380 -2.54 10.50 7.58
C ILE A 380 -3.79 10.74 8.42
N TYR A 381 -4.92 11.03 7.77
CA TYR A 381 -6.18 11.27 8.45
C TYR A 381 -6.57 10.11 9.37
N ASP A 382 -6.46 8.86 8.90
CA ASP A 382 -6.80 7.65 9.67
C ASP A 382 -5.90 7.42 10.87
N LYS A 383 -4.69 7.99 10.86
CA LYS A 383 -3.69 7.81 11.91
C LYS A 383 -3.44 9.09 12.69
N ALA A 384 -4.18 10.17 12.45
CA ALA A 384 -3.83 11.49 12.96
C ALA A 384 -3.71 11.53 14.50
N ASP A 385 -4.59 10.81 15.19
CA ASP A 385 -4.61 10.68 16.66
C ASP A 385 -3.49 9.77 17.21
N MET A 386 -2.93 8.87 16.38
CA MET A 386 -1.89 7.90 16.77
C MET A 386 -0.47 8.39 16.47
N LEU A 387 -0.34 9.17 15.40
CA LEU A 387 0.92 9.79 14.97
C LEU A 387 1.37 10.78 16.04
#